data_AF-A0A835F3F2-F1
#
_entry.id   AF-A0A835F3F2-F1
#
_cell.length_a   1.000
_cell.length_b   1.000
_cell.length_c   1.000
_cell.angle_alpha   90.00
_cell.angle_beta   90.00
_cell.angle_gamma   90.00
#
_symmetry.space_group_name_H-M   'P 1'
#
loop_
_entity.id
_entity.type
_entity.pdbx_description
1 polymer ?
#
loop_
_entity_poly.entity_id
_entity_poly.type
_entity_poly.pdbx_seq_one_letter_code
_entity_poly.pdbx_strand_id
1 'polypeptide(L)'
;MGRELQLQLPASTHYVAILLISWHLWKARNAAIFDHLRHTARDVLRRVVYDMDLWRQRYKHHQAHWEAWRCHNLHLPRILII
;
A
#
# COMPACT_ATOMS: atom_id res chain seq x y z
N MET A 1 -8.45 -23.66 -10.68
CA MET A 1 -7.33 -23.10 -9.90
C MET A 1 -6.75 -21.87 -10.59
N GLY A 2 -7.48 -20.75 -10.64
CA GLY A 2 -7.05 -19.55 -11.37
C GLY A 2 -7.29 -18.22 -10.67
N ARG A 3 -7.92 -18.23 -9.49
CA ARG A 3 -8.28 -17.01 -8.74
C ARG A 3 -7.26 -16.61 -7.68
N GLU A 4 -6.49 -17.56 -7.13
CA GLU A 4 -5.51 -17.29 -6.07
C GLU A 4 -4.27 -16.54 -6.57
N LEU A 5 -3.86 -16.76 -7.83
CA LEU A 5 -2.73 -16.06 -8.45
C LEU A 5 -3.02 -14.60 -8.80
N GLN A 6 -4.30 -14.20 -8.90
CA GLN A 6 -4.69 -12.80 -9.14
C GLN A 6 -4.65 -11.94 -7.87
N LEU A 7 -4.50 -12.56 -6.70
CA LEU A 7 -4.49 -11.90 -5.39
C LEU A 7 -3.10 -11.61 -4.84
N GLN A 8 -2.05 -12.18 -5.45
CA GLN A 8 -0.69 -11.95 -5.01
C GLN A 8 -0.09 -10.79 -5.79
N LEU A 9 0.37 -9.78 -5.04
CA LEU A 9 1.27 -8.78 -5.61
C LEU A 9 2.43 -9.53 -6.29
N PRO A 10 2.96 -9.05 -7.43
CA PRO A 10 4.15 -9.64 -8.02
C PRO A 10 5.25 -9.77 -6.97
N ALA A 11 6.02 -10.86 -6.97
CA ALA A 11 7.06 -11.09 -5.96
C ALA A 11 8.07 -9.92 -5.88
N SER A 12 8.30 -9.21 -7.00
CA SER A 12 9.08 -7.99 -7.08
C SER A 12 8.47 -6.80 -6.31
N THR A 13 7.16 -6.79 -6.10
CA THR A 13 6.41 -5.77 -5.36
C THR A 13 6.30 -6.08 -3.86
N HIS A 14 6.48 -7.34 -3.45
CA HIS A 14 6.48 -7.71 -2.02
C HIS A 14 7.58 -6.98 -1.22
N TYR A 15 8.78 -6.86 -1.76
CA TYR A 15 9.87 -6.14 -1.10
C TYR A 15 9.54 -4.65 -0.91
N VAL A 16 8.87 -4.04 -1.89
CA VAL A 16 8.45 -2.64 -1.77
C VAL A 16 7.33 -2.48 -0.75
N ALA A 17 6.40 -3.44 -0.68
CA ALA A 17 5.39 -3.48 0.36
C ALA A 17 5.99 -3.56 1.76
N ILE A 18 6.89 -4.51 1.98
CA ILE A 18 7.57 -4.69 3.26
C ILE A 18 8.36 -3.44 3.64
N LEU A 19 9.07 -2.84 2.68
CA LEU A 19 9.84 -1.61 2.91
C LEU A 19 8.94 -0.43 3.28
N LEU A 20 7.84 -0.20 2.56
CA LEU A 20 6.90 0.88 2.84
C LEU A 20 6.20 0.70 4.19
N ILE A 21 5.77 -0.53 4.51
CA ILE A 21 5.17 -0.84 5.82
C ILE A 21 6.16 -0.56 6.95
N SER A 22 7.40 -1.05 6.80
CA SER A 22 8.48 -0.84 7.78
C SER A 22 8.78 0.64 7.95
N TRP A 23 8.83 1.40 6.85
CA TRP A 23 9.04 2.85 6.85
C TRP A 23 7.94 3.61 7.58
N HIS A 24 6.67 3.34 7.28
CA HIS A 24 5.56 4.04 7.93
C HIS A 24 5.38 3.63 9.39
N LEU A 25 5.70 2.39 9.76
CA LEU A 25 5.73 1.96 11.16
C LEU A 25 6.83 2.67 11.95
N TRP A 26 8.03 2.79 11.35
CA TRP A 26 9.14 3.53 11.94
C TRP A 26 8.77 5.01 12.17
N LYS A 27 8.18 5.67 11.17
CA LYS A 27 7.69 7.05 11.33
C LYS A 27 6.61 7.16 12.40
N ALA A 28 5.67 6.22 12.43
CA ALA A 28 4.59 6.24 13.42
C ALA A 28 5.10 6.09 14.85
N ARG A 29 6.09 5.23 15.05
CA ARG A 29 6.77 5.10 16.34
C ARG A 29 7.50 6.39 16.71
N ASN A 30 8.22 7.01 15.77
CA ASN A 30 8.94 8.26 16.05
C ASN A 30 7.99 9.40 16.38
N ALA A 31 6.89 9.56 15.64
CA ALA A 31 5.87 10.56 15.94
C ALA A 31 5.26 10.38 17.33
N ALA A 32 5.08 9.13 17.78
CA ALA A 32 4.58 8.84 19.13
C ALA A 32 5.58 9.24 20.24
N ILE A 33 6.89 9.18 19.96
CA ILE A 33 7.96 9.50 20.93
C ILE A 33 8.25 10.99 20.94
N PHE A 34 8.48 11.58 19.76
CA PHE A 34 8.97 12.96 19.64
C PHE A 34 7.83 13.99 19.58
N ASP A 35 6.71 13.65 18.92
CA ASP A 35 5.60 14.58 18.70
C ASP A 35 4.39 14.27 19.60
N HIS A 36 4.47 13.21 20.41
CA HIS A 36 3.36 12.64 21.19
C HIS A 36 2.09 12.33 20.36
N LEU A 37 2.25 12.16 19.04
CA LEU A 37 1.16 11.87 18.10
C LEU A 37 1.05 10.36 17.87
N ARG A 38 -0.11 9.79 18.22
CA ARG A 38 -0.39 8.37 18.00
C ARG A 38 -1.09 8.15 16.67
N HIS A 39 -0.49 7.36 15.81
CA HIS A 39 -1.15 6.87 14.60
C HIS A 39 -1.74 5.48 14.84
N THR A 40 -2.94 5.26 14.33
CA THR A 40 -3.54 3.92 14.36
C THR A 40 -2.94 3.05 13.27
N ALA A 41 -3.07 1.72 13.40
CA ALA A 41 -2.69 0.79 12.34
C ALA A 41 -3.38 1.12 11.00
N ARG A 42 -4.63 1.60 11.05
CA ARG A 42 -5.39 2.03 9.88
C ARG A 42 -4.75 3.24 9.19
N ASP A 43 -4.21 4.19 9.95
CA ASP A 43 -3.55 5.38 9.39
C ASP A 43 -2.23 5.02 8.73
N VAL A 44 -1.46 4.10 9.32
CA VAL A 44 -0.23 3.55 8.73
C VAL A 44 -0.54 2.84 7.42
N LEU A 45 -1.54 1.96 7.41
CA LEU A 45 -1.94 1.21 6.21
C LEU A 45 -2.45 2.14 5.09
N ARG A 46 -3.23 3.17 5.41
CA ARG A 46 -3.68 4.16 4.41
C ARG A 46 -2.50 4.86 3.73
N ARG A 47 -1.48 5.24 4.49
CA ARG A 47 -0.27 5.89 3.93
C ARG A 47 0.56 4.92 3.08
N VAL A 48 0.66 3.66 3.47
CA VAL A 48 1.31 2.61 2.66
C VAL A 48 0.59 2.46 1.31
N VAL A 49 -0.74 2.33 1.32
CA VAL A 49 -1.55 2.20 0.09
C VAL A 49 -1.42 3.44 -0.80
N TYR A 50 -1.47 4.63 -0.20
CA TYR A 50 -1.28 5.90 -0.93
C TYR A 50 0.08 5.95 -1.62
N ASP A 51 1.16 5.60 -0.92
CA ASP A 51 2.51 5.61 -1.49
C ASP A 51 2.66 4.55 -2.59
N MET A 52 2.08 3.36 -2.42
CA MET A 52 2.03 2.34 -3.47
C MET A 52 1.30 2.83 -4.72
N ASP A 53 0.19 3.55 -4.52
CA ASP A 53 -0.58 4.15 -5.62
C ASP A 53 0.20 5.25 -6.34
N LEU A 54 0.94 6.08 -5.61
CA LEU A 54 1.82 7.08 -6.19
C LEU A 54 2.94 6.42 -7.01
N TRP A 55 3.42 5.25 -6.56
CA TRP A 55 4.49 4.50 -7.21
C TRP A 55 3.98 3.56 -8.29
N ARG A 56 2.66 3.53 -8.58
CA ARG A 56 2.05 2.71 -9.64
C ARG A 56 2.72 2.90 -11.00
N GLN A 57 3.23 4.11 -11.28
CA GLN A 57 3.94 4.41 -12.53
C GLN A 57 5.25 3.63 -12.69
N ARG A 58 5.87 3.19 -11.59
CA ARG A 58 7.08 2.36 -11.62
C ARG A 58 6.77 0.91 -11.98
N TYR A 59 5.49 0.52 -11.91
CA TYR A 59 4.97 -0.80 -12.22
C TYR A 59 4.05 -0.80 -13.45
N LYS A 60 4.29 0.06 -14.45
CA LYS A 60 3.46 0.15 -15.67
C LYS A 60 3.16 -1.22 -16.32
N HIS A 61 4.10 -2.16 -16.29
CA HIS A 61 3.90 -3.52 -16.79
C HIS A 61 2.96 -4.41 -15.93
N HIS A 62 2.69 -4.04 -14.68
CA HIS A 62 1.86 -4.77 -13.72
C HIS A 62 0.62 -3.98 -13.26
N GLN A 63 0.30 -2.87 -13.94
CA GLN A 63 -0.78 -1.96 -13.57
C GLN A 63 -2.14 -2.67 -13.49
N ALA A 64 -2.42 -3.59 -14.43
CA ALA A 64 -3.65 -4.38 -14.43
C ALA A 64 -3.78 -5.28 -13.20
N HIS A 65 -2.68 -5.90 -12.74
CA HIS A 65 -2.66 -6.70 -11.52
C HIS A 65 -2.86 -5.83 -10.26
N TRP A 66 -2.25 -4.65 -10.22
CA TRP A 66 -2.43 -3.71 -9.12
C TRP A 66 -3.89 -3.22 -9.02
N GLU A 67 -4.51 -2.86 -10.15
CA GLU A 67 -5.91 -2.43 -10.19
C GLU A 67 -6.87 -3.56 -9.75
N ALA A 68 -6.62 -4.80 -10.20
CA ALA A 68 -7.41 -5.97 -9.78
C ALA A 68 -7.31 -6.22 -8.26
N TRP A 69 -6.10 -6.20 -7.70
CA TRP A 69 -5.88 -6.34 -6.25
C TRP A 69 -6.58 -5.24 -5.46
N ARG A 70 -6.49 -3.99 -5.94
CA ARG A 70 -7.09 -2.82 -5.28
C ARG A 70 -8.61 -2.89 -5.25
N CYS A 71 -9.25 -3.23 -6.37
CA CYS A 71 -10.70 -3.40 -6.43
C CYS A 71 -11.19 -4.48 -5.46
N HIS A 72 -10.42 -5.57 -5.31
CA HIS A 72 -10.79 -6.66 -4.41
C HIS A 72 -10.60 -6.31 -2.93
N ASN A 73 -9.46 -5.73 -2.55
CA ASN A 73 -9.06 -5.61 -1.15
C ASN A 73 -9.46 -4.27 -0.51
N LEU A 74 -9.60 -3.21 -1.30
CA LEU A 74 -9.73 -1.86 -0.75
C LEU A 74 -11.14 -1.28 -0.88
N HIS A 75 -12.05 -1.87 -1.68
CA HIS A 75 -13.42 -1.36 -1.90
C HIS A 75 -13.49 0.17 -2.06
N LEU A 76 -12.43 0.77 -2.62
CA LEU A 76 -12.30 2.22 -2.75
C LEU A 76 -12.76 2.61 -4.15
N PRO A 77 -13.75 3.51 -4.29
CA PRO A 77 -14.12 4.02 -5.60
C PRO A 77 -12.93 4.69 -6.27
N ARG A 78 -12.88 4.60 -7.60
CA ARG A 78 -11.83 5.14 -8.50
C ARG A 78 -11.55 6.65 -8.36
N ILE A 79 -12.23 7.35 -7.45
CA ILE A 79 -12.31 8.80 -7.35
C ILE A 79 -11.76 9.23 -5.99
N LEU A 80 -10.44 9.27 -5.87
CA LEU A 80 -9.69 10.05 -4.88
C LEU A 80 -8.21 10.06 -5.32
N ILE A 81 -8.01 10.57 -6.54
CA ILE A 81 -6.73 11.08 -7.02
C ILE A 81 -7.03 12.39 -7.74
N ILE A 82 -7.31 13.43 -6.95
CA ILE A 82 -6.98 14.83 -7.24
C ILE A 82 -6.42 15.41 -5.95
#